data_AF-A0A376VUC1-F1
#
_entry.id   AF-A0A376VUC1-F1
#
_cell.length_a   1.000
_cell.length_b   1.000
_cell.length_c   1.000
_cell.angle_alpha   90.00
_cell.angle_beta   90.00
_cell.angle_gamma   90.00
#
_symmetry.space_group_name_H-M   'P 1'
#
loop_
_entity.id
_entity.type
_entity.pdbx_description
1 polymer ?
#
loop_
_entity_poly.entity_id
_entity_poly.type
_entity_poly.pdbx_seq_one_letter_code
_entity_poly.pdbx_strand_id
1 'polypeptide(L)'
;MPDEAFMPHPVVLNRAGATPHTSIIPPFPCATLRAIPYCLEFAMRRELAIEFSRVTESAALAGYKWLGRGDKNTADGAAVNAMRIMLNQVNIDGTIVIGEGEIDEAPMLYIGEKVGTGRGDAVDIAVDPIEGTRMTAMGQANALAVLAVGDKGCFLNAPDMYMEKLIVGPGAKGTIDLNLPLADNCAM
;
A
#
# COMPACT_ATOMS: atom_id res chain seq x y z
N MET A 1 47.73 -27.82 -37.61
CA MET A 1 47.81 -26.65 -38.50
C MET A 1 46.64 -25.74 -38.15
N PRO A 2 46.90 -24.53 -37.64
CA PRO A 2 45.89 -23.52 -37.34
C PRO A 2 45.81 -22.46 -38.47
N ASP A 3 44.62 -21.97 -38.77
CA ASP A 3 44.42 -20.75 -39.58
C ASP A 3 43.66 -19.74 -38.70
N GLU A 4 44.38 -18.79 -38.08
CA GLU A 4 44.45 -17.36 -38.46
C GLU A 4 43.12 -16.60 -38.22
N ALA A 5 42.95 -15.93 -37.08
CA ALA A 5 43.41 -14.57 -36.79
C ALA A 5 42.73 -13.48 -37.65
N PHE A 6 41.73 -12.80 -37.06
CA PHE A 6 41.29 -11.49 -37.56
C PHE A 6 41.07 -10.52 -36.39
N MET A 7 42.11 -9.72 -36.12
CA MET A 7 41.99 -8.37 -35.59
C MET A 7 42.67 -7.43 -36.58
N PRO A 8 42.16 -6.21 -36.74
CA PRO A 8 43.07 -5.07 -36.71
C PRO A 8 42.62 -3.93 -35.79
N HIS A 9 43.65 -3.21 -35.39
CA HIS A 9 43.83 -2.19 -34.35
C HIS A 9 43.29 -0.78 -34.74
N PRO A 10 43.33 0.21 -33.80
CA PRO A 10 42.53 1.42 -33.83
C PRO A 10 43.17 2.55 -34.63
N VAL A 11 42.37 3.49 -35.14
CA VAL A 11 42.87 4.69 -35.83
C VAL A 11 42.31 5.97 -35.19
N VAL A 12 43.18 6.53 -34.35
CA VAL A 12 43.59 7.93 -34.14
C VAL A 12 42.68 9.08 -34.62
N LEU A 13 42.40 9.93 -33.62
CA LEU A 13 41.91 11.31 -33.61
C LEU A 13 42.60 12.24 -34.63
N ASN A 14 41.84 13.07 -35.36
CA ASN A 14 42.40 14.24 -36.04
C ASN A 14 41.60 15.52 -35.72
N ARG A 15 42.29 16.51 -35.15
CA ARG A 15 41.86 17.89 -34.92
C ARG A 15 42.38 18.76 -36.06
N ALA A 16 41.53 19.59 -36.67
CA ALA A 16 41.82 20.92 -37.24
C ALA A 16 40.51 21.49 -37.82
N GLY A 17 39.94 22.59 -37.29
CA GLY A 17 40.20 23.98 -37.73
C GLY A 17 38.92 24.53 -38.40
N ALA A 18 38.02 25.21 -37.68
CA ALA A 18 37.95 26.66 -37.37
C ALA A 18 37.15 27.53 -38.38
N THR A 19 36.31 28.41 -37.79
CA THR A 19 35.73 29.70 -38.27
C THR A 19 34.21 29.71 -38.59
N PRO A 20 33.49 30.85 -38.40
CA PRO A 20 32.62 31.01 -37.24
C PRO A 20 31.19 31.46 -37.62
N HIS A 21 30.16 30.80 -37.08
CA HIS A 21 28.81 31.35 -37.13
C HIS A 21 28.44 31.97 -35.78
N THR A 22 28.40 33.29 -35.82
CA THR A 22 27.89 34.23 -34.82
C THR A 22 26.53 33.77 -34.32
N SER A 23 26.46 33.35 -33.05
CA SER A 23 25.20 33.25 -32.31
C SER A 23 25.38 33.96 -30.99
N ILE A 24 24.72 35.11 -30.93
CA ILE A 24 24.66 36.04 -29.83
C ILE A 24 23.92 35.35 -28.68
N ILE A 25 24.64 35.04 -27.59
CA ILE A 25 24.04 34.62 -26.32
C ILE A 25 23.52 35.89 -25.64
N PRO A 26 22.21 36.07 -25.43
CA PRO A 26 21.74 37.14 -24.58
C PRO A 26 22.05 36.83 -23.10
N PRO A 27 22.40 37.83 -22.28
CA PRO A 27 22.64 37.65 -20.86
C PRO A 27 21.33 37.26 -20.16
N PHE A 28 21.40 36.24 -19.31
CA PHE A 28 20.31 35.80 -18.46
C PHE A 28 19.70 36.97 -17.68
N PRO A 29 18.40 37.30 -17.86
CA PRO A 29 17.71 38.10 -16.86
C PRO A 29 17.48 37.22 -15.63
N CYS A 30 18.00 37.70 -14.50
CA CYS A 30 17.69 37.29 -13.15
C CYS A 30 16.16 37.34 -12.94
N ALA A 31 15.46 36.28 -13.32
CA ALA A 31 14.05 36.10 -13.03
C ALA A 31 13.97 35.49 -11.62
N THR A 32 13.69 36.38 -10.66
CA THR A 32 12.92 36.14 -9.45
C THR A 32 12.49 34.68 -9.25
N LEU A 33 13.08 34.02 -8.24
CA LEU A 33 12.50 32.84 -7.59
C LEU A 33 11.09 33.21 -7.12
N ARG A 34 10.09 33.02 -7.99
CA ARG A 34 8.76 32.67 -7.53
C ARG A 34 8.94 31.28 -6.97
N ALA A 35 8.85 31.16 -5.65
CA ALA A 35 8.63 29.90 -4.98
C ALA A 35 7.42 29.23 -5.64
N ILE A 36 7.70 28.32 -6.58
CA ILE A 36 6.76 27.29 -6.96
C ILE A 36 6.62 26.49 -5.67
N PRO A 37 5.43 26.38 -5.06
CA PRO A 37 5.27 25.52 -3.92
C PRO A 37 5.57 24.11 -4.42
N TYR A 38 6.74 23.60 -4.06
CA TYR A 38 7.02 22.18 -4.09
C TYR A 38 5.84 21.50 -3.41
N CYS A 39 5.29 20.49 -4.09
CA CYS A 39 4.46 19.42 -3.57
C CYS A 39 3.67 19.76 -2.31
N LEU A 40 2.35 19.85 -2.46
CA LEU A 40 1.40 19.58 -1.38
C LEU A 40 1.88 18.34 -0.62
N GLU A 41 2.54 18.57 0.50
CA GLU A 41 3.21 17.54 1.29
C GLU A 41 2.10 16.73 1.93
N PHE A 42 1.97 15.48 1.49
CA PHE A 42 1.01 14.55 2.03
C PHE A 42 1.31 14.36 3.52
N ALA A 43 0.50 14.97 4.36
CA ALA A 43 0.50 14.73 5.79
C ALA A 43 -0.92 14.33 6.15
N MET A 44 -1.29 13.08 5.85
CA MET A 44 -2.39 12.44 6.55
C MET A 44 -2.18 12.72 8.04
N ARG A 45 -3.14 13.41 8.66
CA ARG A 45 -2.90 13.99 9.98
C ARG A 45 -2.45 12.89 10.93
N ARG A 46 -1.26 13.06 11.52
CA ARG A 46 -0.72 12.13 12.53
C ARG A 46 -1.70 11.92 13.69
N GLU A 47 -2.57 12.90 13.93
CA GLU A 47 -3.68 12.85 14.87
C GLU A 47 -4.71 11.74 14.55
N LEU A 48 -4.87 11.32 13.30
CA LEU A 48 -5.77 10.22 12.93
C LEU A 48 -5.22 8.84 13.32
N ALA A 49 -3.91 8.71 13.54
CA ALA A 49 -3.30 7.42 13.86
C ALA A 49 -3.87 6.80 15.15
N ILE A 50 -4.16 7.64 16.16
CA ILE A 50 -4.78 7.16 17.42
C ILE A 50 -6.27 6.83 17.23
N GLU A 51 -6.97 7.55 16.35
CA GLU A 51 -8.36 7.23 16.04
C GLU A 51 -8.46 5.87 15.35
N PHE A 52 -7.53 5.55 14.45
CA PHE A 52 -7.47 4.24 13.82
C PHE A 52 -7.11 3.11 14.78
N SER A 53 -6.30 3.35 15.81
CA SER A 53 -6.07 2.32 16.85
C SER A 53 -7.36 2.00 17.62
N ARG A 54 -8.18 3.02 17.91
CA ARG A 54 -9.47 2.84 18.61
C ARG A 54 -10.48 2.04 17.78
N VAL A 55 -10.40 2.14 16.45
CA VAL A 55 -11.20 1.33 15.52
C VAL A 55 -10.86 -0.15 15.67
N THR A 56 -9.58 -0.52 15.59
CA THR A 56 -9.16 -1.92 15.71
C THR A 56 -9.33 -2.47 17.13
N GLU A 57 -9.11 -1.64 18.16
CA GLU A 57 -9.41 -1.99 19.57
C GLU A 57 -10.89 -2.36 19.76
N SER A 58 -11.79 -1.56 19.20
CA SER A 58 -13.23 -1.80 19.33
C SER A 58 -13.68 -3.07 18.59
N ALA A 59 -13.14 -3.30 17.39
CA ALA A 59 -13.38 -4.53 16.63
C ALA A 59 -12.87 -5.78 17.38
N ALA A 60 -11.63 -5.72 17.89
CA ALA A 60 -11.04 -6.80 18.66
C ALA A 60 -11.82 -7.09 19.95
N LEU A 61 -12.27 -6.06 20.68
CA LEU A 61 -13.08 -6.25 21.89
C LEU A 61 -14.46 -6.86 21.59
N ALA A 62 -15.07 -6.51 20.46
CA ALA A 62 -16.33 -7.09 20.01
C ALA A 62 -16.16 -8.57 19.61
N GLY A 63 -15.15 -8.88 18.80
CA GLY A 63 -14.80 -10.26 18.41
C GLY A 63 -14.42 -11.12 19.62
N TYR A 64 -13.68 -10.56 20.58
CA TYR A 64 -13.27 -11.25 21.81
C TYR A 64 -14.46 -11.78 22.63
N LYS A 65 -15.63 -11.12 22.59
CA LYS A 65 -16.84 -11.63 23.28
C LYS A 65 -17.28 -13.00 22.77
N TRP A 66 -16.88 -13.37 21.55
CA TRP A 66 -17.21 -14.62 20.88
C TRP A 66 -16.07 -15.64 20.85
N LEU A 67 -14.96 -15.37 21.54
CA LEU A 67 -13.83 -16.28 21.63
C LEU A 67 -14.26 -17.65 22.21
N GLY A 68 -13.96 -18.73 21.47
CA GLY A 68 -14.24 -20.10 21.90
C GLY A 68 -15.73 -20.50 21.88
N ARG A 69 -16.60 -19.72 21.24
CA ARG A 69 -18.05 -20.01 21.19
C ARG A 69 -18.50 -20.88 20.01
N GLY A 70 -17.58 -21.28 19.13
CA GLY A 70 -17.87 -22.12 17.97
C GLY A 70 -18.67 -21.43 16.85
N ASP A 71 -18.93 -20.11 16.97
CA ASP A 71 -19.68 -19.34 15.98
C ASP A 71 -18.79 -18.26 15.35
N LYS A 72 -18.27 -18.57 14.17
CA LYS A 72 -17.37 -17.67 13.43
C LYS A 72 -18.12 -16.48 12.82
N ASN A 73 -19.36 -16.69 12.35
CA ASN A 73 -20.11 -15.67 11.60
C ASN A 73 -20.60 -14.58 12.56
N THR A 74 -21.05 -14.96 13.74
CA THR A 74 -21.49 -13.99 14.75
C THR A 74 -20.30 -13.25 15.36
N ALA A 75 -19.15 -13.91 15.55
CA ALA A 75 -17.93 -13.25 15.97
C ALA A 75 -17.52 -12.16 14.98
N ASP A 76 -17.50 -12.51 13.71
CA ASP A 76 -17.13 -11.64 12.60
C ASP A 76 -18.10 -10.46 12.44
N GLY A 77 -19.40 -10.73 12.35
CA GLY A 77 -20.41 -9.68 12.28
C GLY A 77 -20.39 -8.69 13.46
N ALA A 78 -20.02 -9.16 14.67
CA ALA A 78 -19.84 -8.28 15.81
C ALA A 78 -18.65 -7.31 15.63
N ALA A 79 -17.53 -7.81 15.09
CA ALA A 79 -16.35 -6.99 14.81
C ALA A 79 -16.58 -6.03 13.63
N VAL A 80 -17.17 -6.50 12.53
CA VAL A 80 -17.58 -5.67 11.38
C VAL A 80 -18.41 -4.48 11.84
N ASN A 81 -19.44 -4.75 12.65
CA ASN A 81 -20.32 -3.70 13.16
C ASN A 81 -19.57 -2.70 14.05
N ALA A 82 -18.77 -3.19 14.99
CA ALA A 82 -17.99 -2.32 15.89
C ALA A 82 -16.98 -1.46 15.13
N MET A 83 -16.26 -2.05 14.17
CA MET A 83 -15.31 -1.36 13.31
C MET A 83 -15.99 -0.26 12.51
N ARG A 84 -17.11 -0.56 11.86
CA ARG A 84 -17.88 0.39 11.05
C ARG A 84 -18.40 1.57 11.88
N ILE A 85 -18.94 1.31 13.08
CA ILE A 85 -19.42 2.35 14.00
C ILE A 85 -18.28 3.31 14.36
N MET A 86 -17.10 2.77 14.69
CA MET A 86 -15.94 3.59 15.04
C MET A 86 -15.40 4.37 13.84
N LEU A 87 -15.29 3.74 12.67
CA LEU A 87 -14.85 4.42 11.43
C LEU A 87 -15.74 5.63 11.12
N ASN A 88 -17.06 5.51 11.28
CA ASN A 88 -18.01 6.60 11.03
C ASN A 88 -17.93 7.77 12.02
N GLN A 89 -17.12 7.68 13.07
CA GLN A 89 -16.82 8.78 13.99
C GLN A 89 -15.53 9.51 13.62
N VAL A 90 -14.69 8.93 12.76
CA VAL A 90 -13.40 9.49 12.35
C VAL A 90 -13.60 10.58 11.30
N ASN A 91 -12.85 11.68 11.43
CA ASN A 91 -12.86 12.79 10.46
C ASN A 91 -12.04 12.47 9.22
N ILE A 92 -12.59 11.60 8.37
CA ILE A 92 -12.11 11.26 7.03
C ILE A 92 -13.26 11.22 6.00
N ASP A 93 -12.91 11.37 4.72
CA ASP A 93 -13.73 10.97 3.59
C ASP A 93 -13.24 9.61 3.08
N GLY A 94 -13.51 8.55 3.86
CA GLY A 94 -13.01 7.21 3.62
C GLY A 94 -13.78 6.47 2.55
N THR A 95 -13.08 5.62 1.80
CA THR A 95 -13.68 4.65 0.87
C THR A 95 -13.11 3.27 1.16
N ILE A 96 -13.96 2.29 1.42
CA ILE A 96 -13.54 0.89 1.55
C ILE A 96 -13.12 0.40 0.16
N VAL A 97 -11.88 -0.01 -0.01
CA VAL A 97 -11.38 -0.59 -1.27
C VAL A 97 -11.02 -2.08 -1.12
N ILE A 98 -10.79 -2.52 0.11
CA ILE A 98 -10.68 -3.93 0.49
C ILE A 98 -11.52 -4.12 1.75
N GLY A 99 -12.48 -5.05 1.73
CA GLY A 99 -13.39 -5.29 2.84
C GLY A 99 -14.03 -6.67 2.79
N GLU A 100 -15.21 -6.81 3.39
CA GLU A 100 -15.91 -8.09 3.57
C GLU A 100 -16.37 -8.76 2.26
N GLY A 101 -16.48 -7.97 1.19
CA GLY A 101 -16.88 -8.44 -0.13
C GLY A 101 -17.54 -7.36 -0.96
N GLU A 102 -18.19 -7.77 -2.04
CA GLU A 102 -19.02 -6.89 -2.87
C GLU A 102 -20.32 -6.52 -2.16
N ILE A 103 -20.98 -5.44 -2.60
CA ILE A 103 -22.22 -4.93 -1.97
C ILE A 103 -23.35 -5.97 -1.89
N ASP A 104 -23.39 -6.90 -2.85
CA ASP A 104 -24.40 -7.96 -2.90
C ASP A 104 -24.14 -9.08 -1.89
N GLU A 105 -22.91 -9.19 -1.39
CA GLU A 105 -22.44 -10.26 -0.51
C GLU A 105 -22.24 -9.79 0.93
N ALA A 106 -21.89 -8.50 1.11
CA ALA A 106 -21.59 -7.90 2.39
C ALA A 106 -22.50 -6.68 2.69
N PRO A 107 -23.35 -6.72 3.74
CA PRO A 107 -24.22 -5.58 4.08
C PRO A 107 -23.47 -4.41 4.75
N MET A 108 -22.23 -4.63 5.21
CA MET A 108 -21.38 -3.66 5.89
C MET A 108 -19.93 -3.88 5.46
N LEU A 109 -19.18 -2.79 5.39
CA LEU A 109 -17.78 -2.75 4.96
C LEU A 109 -17.55 -3.39 3.58
N TYR A 110 -18.49 -3.18 2.67
CA TYR A 110 -18.39 -3.64 1.29
C TYR A 110 -17.48 -2.73 0.45
N ILE A 111 -16.94 -3.28 -0.64
CA ILE A 111 -16.09 -2.53 -1.58
C ILE A 111 -16.86 -1.36 -2.18
N GLY A 112 -16.32 -0.15 -2.02
CA GLY A 112 -16.93 1.11 -2.42
C GLY A 112 -17.74 1.81 -1.32
N GLU A 113 -17.91 1.21 -0.13
CA GLU A 113 -18.62 1.86 0.96
C GLU A 113 -17.91 3.16 1.40
N LYS A 114 -18.70 4.22 1.60
CA LYS A 114 -18.23 5.48 2.18
C LYS A 114 -18.32 5.43 3.70
N VAL A 115 -17.20 5.68 4.36
CA VAL A 115 -17.08 5.67 5.83
C VAL A 115 -16.38 6.94 6.34
N GLY A 116 -16.61 7.25 7.62
CA GLY A 116 -16.14 8.49 8.24
C GLY A 116 -17.21 9.58 8.25
N THR A 117 -16.88 10.72 8.86
CA THR A 117 -17.81 11.85 8.95
C THR A 117 -17.96 12.61 7.63
N GLY A 118 -17.19 12.25 6.59
CA GLY A 118 -17.11 12.95 5.30
C GLY A 118 -16.34 14.27 5.37
N ARG A 119 -15.71 14.56 6.51
CA ARG A 119 -14.82 15.71 6.72
C ARG A 119 -13.39 15.22 6.68
N GLY A 120 -12.45 16.02 6.20
CA GLY A 120 -11.03 15.65 6.20
C GLY A 120 -10.59 15.08 4.86
N ASP A 121 -9.52 14.28 4.90
CA ASP A 121 -8.83 13.83 3.70
C ASP A 121 -9.57 12.66 3.04
N ALA A 122 -9.55 12.61 1.71
CA ALA A 122 -10.04 11.48 0.95
C ALA A 122 -9.02 10.35 1.02
N VAL A 123 -9.42 9.23 1.62
CA VAL A 123 -8.53 8.10 1.89
C VAL A 123 -9.15 6.78 1.41
N ASP A 124 -8.28 5.88 1.01
CA ASP A 124 -8.65 4.49 0.75
C ASP A 124 -8.39 3.66 2.01
N ILE A 125 -9.29 2.71 2.25
CA ILE A 125 -9.31 1.92 3.48
C ILE A 125 -9.39 0.44 3.12
N ALA A 126 -8.50 -0.34 3.72
CA ALA A 126 -8.53 -1.80 3.72
C ALA A 126 -8.83 -2.30 5.13
N VAL A 127 -9.85 -3.14 5.28
CA VAL A 127 -10.27 -3.70 6.57
C VAL A 127 -10.23 -5.21 6.56
N ASP A 128 -9.89 -5.77 7.71
CA ASP A 128 -10.13 -7.16 8.06
C ASP A 128 -10.56 -7.19 9.55
N PRO A 129 -11.86 -7.02 9.83
CA PRO A 129 -12.39 -6.90 11.19
C PRO A 129 -12.03 -8.06 12.10
N ILE A 130 -11.99 -9.29 11.58
CA ILE A 130 -11.38 -10.45 12.23
C ILE A 130 -10.60 -11.26 11.20
N GLU A 131 -9.28 -11.06 11.19
CA GLU A 131 -8.40 -12.00 10.54
C GLU A 131 -8.36 -13.28 11.39
N GLY A 132 -8.78 -14.40 10.78
CA GLY A 132 -8.88 -15.69 11.45
C GLY A 132 -10.17 -15.92 12.23
N THR A 133 -11.35 -15.67 11.64
CA THR A 133 -12.68 -15.95 12.24
C THR A 133 -12.81 -17.36 12.85
N ARG A 134 -12.25 -18.39 12.19
CA ARG A 134 -12.19 -19.78 12.72
C ARG A 134 -11.37 -19.86 14.00
N MET A 135 -10.23 -19.16 14.06
CA MET A 135 -9.35 -19.15 15.24
C MET A 135 -10.07 -18.51 16.42
N THR A 136 -10.78 -17.40 16.19
CA THR A 136 -11.64 -16.77 17.21
C THR A 136 -12.72 -17.74 17.70
N ALA A 137 -13.48 -18.35 16.79
CA ALA A 137 -14.55 -19.28 17.15
C ALA A 137 -14.04 -20.48 17.96
N MET A 138 -12.83 -20.96 17.69
CA MET A 138 -12.23 -22.13 18.34
C MET A 138 -11.34 -21.77 19.54
N GLY A 139 -11.15 -20.48 19.87
CA GLY A 139 -10.27 -20.08 20.98
C GLY A 139 -8.78 -20.33 20.70
N GLN A 140 -8.36 -20.23 19.44
CA GLN A 140 -6.97 -20.45 19.01
C GLN A 140 -6.19 -19.12 18.96
N ALA A 141 -4.86 -19.22 18.97
CA ALA A 141 -3.98 -18.06 18.88
C ALA A 141 -4.02 -17.40 17.49
N ASN A 142 -3.46 -16.19 17.40
CA ASN A 142 -3.21 -15.43 16.17
C ASN A 142 -4.45 -14.86 15.43
N ALA A 143 -5.61 -14.79 16.07
CA ALA A 143 -6.70 -13.94 15.58
C ALA A 143 -6.44 -12.46 15.92
N LEU A 144 -6.73 -11.55 14.99
CA LEU A 144 -6.50 -10.11 15.16
C LEU A 144 -7.51 -9.28 14.35
N ALA A 145 -7.67 -8.00 14.71
CA ALA A 145 -8.42 -7.03 13.91
C ALA A 145 -7.44 -6.10 13.18
N VAL A 146 -7.60 -5.93 11.88
CA VAL A 146 -6.65 -5.21 11.01
C VAL A 146 -7.34 -4.10 10.26
N LEU A 147 -6.64 -2.98 10.13
CA LEU A 147 -7.04 -1.81 9.37
C LEU A 147 -5.78 -1.21 8.73
N ALA A 148 -5.85 -0.90 7.45
CA ALA A 148 -4.87 -0.08 6.76
C ALA A 148 -5.55 1.10 6.08
N VAL A 149 -4.92 2.26 6.15
CA VAL A 149 -5.41 3.50 5.56
C VAL A 149 -4.28 4.12 4.78
N GLY A 150 -4.59 4.64 3.60
CA GLY A 150 -3.63 5.40 2.82
C GLY A 150 -4.31 6.36 1.86
N ASP A 151 -3.49 6.99 1.04
CA ASP A 151 -3.95 7.88 -0.01
C ASP A 151 -4.97 7.22 -0.94
N LYS A 152 -5.85 8.04 -1.49
CA LYS A 152 -6.73 7.57 -2.55
C LYS A 152 -5.92 7.02 -3.73
N GLY A 153 -6.18 5.77 -4.09
CA GLY A 153 -5.46 5.01 -5.12
C GLY A 153 -4.18 4.32 -4.67
N CYS A 154 -3.86 4.28 -3.37
CA CYS A 154 -2.62 3.67 -2.88
C CYS A 154 -2.66 2.13 -2.78
N PHE A 155 -3.86 1.54 -2.72
CA PHE A 155 -4.03 0.10 -2.64
C PHE A 155 -4.28 -0.51 -4.02
N LEU A 156 -3.76 -1.71 -4.22
CA LEU A 156 -4.06 -2.50 -5.40
C LEU A 156 -5.52 -2.98 -5.31
N ASN A 157 -6.36 -2.56 -6.24
CA ASN A 157 -7.70 -3.11 -6.41
C ASN A 157 -7.59 -4.48 -7.11
N ALA A 158 -7.54 -5.54 -6.30
CA ALA A 158 -7.52 -6.92 -6.76
C ALA A 158 -8.88 -7.57 -6.49
N PRO A 159 -9.37 -8.47 -7.36
CA PRO A 159 -10.54 -9.29 -7.06
C PRO A 159 -10.26 -10.25 -5.90
N ASP A 160 -11.31 -10.77 -5.27
CA ASP A 160 -11.19 -11.80 -4.23
C ASP A 160 -10.71 -13.14 -4.83
N MET A 161 -9.38 -13.33 -4.83
CA MET A 161 -8.72 -14.51 -5.37
C MET A 161 -7.43 -14.81 -4.62
N TYR A 162 -6.91 -16.02 -4.80
CA TYR A 162 -5.61 -16.39 -4.25
C TYR A 162 -4.48 -15.54 -4.84
N MET A 163 -3.49 -15.23 -4.00
CA MET A 163 -2.28 -14.51 -4.37
C MET A 163 -1.07 -15.24 -3.78
N GLU A 164 -0.10 -15.57 -4.64
CA GLU A 164 1.22 -16.03 -4.21
C GLU A 164 1.99 -14.85 -3.59
N LYS A 165 2.55 -15.06 -2.40
CA LYS A 165 3.23 -14.01 -1.63
C LYS A 165 4.59 -14.51 -1.15
N LEU A 166 5.63 -13.73 -1.44
CA LEU A 166 6.95 -13.84 -0.84
C LEU A 166 7.28 -12.48 -0.21
N ILE A 167 7.45 -12.44 1.11
CA ILE A 167 7.61 -11.20 1.88
C ILE A 167 8.84 -11.33 2.76
N VAL A 168 9.69 -10.31 2.73
CA VAL A 168 10.93 -10.25 3.52
C VAL A 168 11.04 -8.92 4.27
N GLY A 169 11.85 -8.91 5.32
CA GLY A 169 12.18 -7.70 6.07
C GLY A 169 13.13 -6.76 5.32
N PRO A 170 13.45 -5.59 5.89
CA PRO A 170 14.25 -4.56 5.23
C PRO A 170 15.64 -5.01 4.77
N GLY A 171 16.27 -5.96 5.48
CA GLY A 171 17.61 -6.46 5.17
C GLY A 171 17.73 -7.23 3.85
N ALA A 172 16.61 -7.72 3.31
CA ALA A 172 16.53 -8.47 2.06
C ALA A 172 15.67 -7.74 1.00
N LYS A 173 15.48 -6.42 1.16
CA LYS A 173 14.72 -5.64 0.20
C LYS A 173 15.40 -5.67 -1.17
N GLY A 174 14.66 -6.11 -2.19
CA GLY A 174 15.14 -6.18 -3.58
C GLY A 174 15.95 -7.43 -3.91
N THR A 175 16.00 -8.42 -3.01
CA THR A 175 16.73 -9.69 -3.24
C THR A 175 15.82 -10.88 -3.52
N ILE A 176 14.49 -10.71 -3.49
CA ILE A 176 13.52 -11.78 -3.73
C ILE A 176 12.85 -11.65 -5.10
N ASP A 177 12.55 -12.78 -5.74
CA ASP A 177 11.83 -12.86 -7.01
C ASP A 177 10.97 -14.14 -7.06
N LEU A 178 9.67 -13.97 -7.29
CA LEU A 178 8.71 -15.07 -7.42
C LEU A 178 8.94 -15.94 -8.66
N ASN A 179 9.67 -15.45 -9.67
CA ASN A 179 10.02 -16.25 -10.86
C ASN A 179 11.18 -17.24 -10.59
N LEU A 180 11.88 -17.11 -9.46
CA LEU A 180 12.95 -18.01 -9.06
C LEU A 180 12.42 -19.15 -8.18
N PRO A 181 13.09 -20.32 -8.17
CA PRO A 181 12.79 -21.37 -7.20
C PRO A 181 12.87 -20.87 -5.75
N LEU A 182 12.02 -21.42 -4.87
CA LEU A 182 12.02 -21.04 -3.45
C LEU A 182 13.40 -21.21 -2.79
N ALA A 183 14.12 -22.28 -3.14
CA ALA A 183 15.44 -22.55 -2.59
C ALA A 183 16.46 -21.43 -2.88
N ASP A 184 16.38 -20.81 -4.06
CA ASP A 184 17.27 -19.74 -4.47
C ASP A 184 16.96 -18.47 -3.67
N ASN A 185 15.68 -18.15 -3.50
CA ASN A 185 15.23 -17.03 -2.65
C ASN A 185 15.67 -17.21 -1.17
N CYS A 186 15.74 -18.44 -0.67
CA CYS A 186 16.16 -18.73 0.70
C CYS A 186 17.69 -18.71 0.91
N ALA A 187 18.47 -18.77 -0.17
CA ALA A 187 19.92 -18.85 -0.11
C ALA A 187 20.64 -17.49 -0.21
N MET A 188 19.90 -16.42 -0.50
CA MET A 188 20.41 -15.04 -0.59
C MET A 188 20.46 -14.34 0.77
#